data_AF-A0A2V9A5T5-F1
#
_entry.id   AF-A0A2V9A5T5-F1
#
_cell.length_a   1.000
_cell.length_b   1.000
_cell.length_c   1.000
_cell.angle_alpha   90.00
_cell.angle_beta   90.00
_cell.angle_gamma   90.00
#
_symmetry.space_group_name_H-M   'P 1'
#
loop_
_entity.id
_entity.type
_entity.pdbx_description
1 polymer ?
#
loop_
_entity_poly.entity_id
_entity_poly.type
_entity_poly.pdbx_seq_one_letter_code
_entity_poly.pdbx_strand_id
1 'polypeptide(L)'
;MPAELLRVNPINPEAEVLRYVADFLSRGSVIAIPTDTFYGLAADPFNLAAVDEIYRVKGRPEARALPILVNSIDQALALSRGTPG
;
A
#
# COMPACT_ATOMS: atom_id res chain seq x y z
N MET A 1 15.78 -7.82 7.73
CA MET A 1 14.62 -8.30 8.51
C MET A 1 13.90 -9.34 7.65
N PRO A 2 13.60 -10.55 8.16
CA PRO A 2 12.73 -11.48 7.45
C PRO A 2 11.30 -10.93 7.38
N ALA A 3 10.53 -11.34 6.37
CA ALA A 3 9.12 -10.98 6.28
C ALA A 3 8.33 -11.67 7.42
N GLU A 4 7.47 -10.92 8.10
CA GLU A 4 6.51 -11.46 9.07
C GLU A 4 5.22 -11.85 8.34
N LEU A 5 4.69 -13.05 8.62
CA LEU A 5 3.45 -13.55 8.01
C LEU A 5 2.32 -13.50 9.04
N LEU A 6 1.33 -12.65 8.80
CA LEU A 6 0.14 -12.53 9.62
C LEU A 6 -1.04 -13.23 8.94
N ARG A 7 -1.79 -14.03 9.71
CA ARG A 7 -3.08 -14.56 9.27
C ARG A 7 -4.16 -13.55 9.64
N VAL A 8 -4.98 -13.19 8.65
CA VAL A 8 -6.08 -12.25 8.79
C VAL A 8 -7.33 -12.90 8.20
N ASN A 9 -8.47 -12.74 8.87
CA ASN A 9 -9.73 -13.18 8.29
C ASN A 9 -10.10 -12.28 7.09
N PRO A 10 -10.28 -12.83 5.88
CA PRO A 10 -10.50 -12.02 4.68
C PRO A 10 -11.90 -11.39 4.60
N ILE A 11 -12.86 -11.90 5.38
CA ILE A 11 -14.25 -11.42 5.42
C ILE A 11 -14.47 -10.46 6.59
N ASN A 12 -13.86 -10.76 7.74
CA ASN A 12 -13.98 -9.97 8.95
C ASN A 12 -12.61 -9.78 9.62
N PRO A 13 -11.74 -8.94 9.04
CA PRO A 13 -10.38 -8.75 9.51
C PRO A 13 -10.33 -8.18 10.93
N GLU A 14 -9.43 -8.72 11.75
CA GLU A 14 -9.27 -8.34 13.13
C GLU A 14 -8.71 -6.90 13.24
N ALA A 15 -9.45 -6.01 13.90
CA ALA A 15 -9.09 -4.58 13.96
C ALA A 15 -7.71 -4.32 14.58
N GLU A 16 -7.27 -5.16 15.52
CA GLU A 16 -5.94 -5.07 16.13
C GLU A 16 -4.83 -5.40 15.14
N VAL A 17 -5.05 -6.40 14.28
CA VAL A 17 -4.07 -6.77 13.24
C VAL A 17 -3.99 -5.67 12.19
N LEU A 18 -5.13 -5.10 11.78
CA LEU A 18 -5.14 -3.94 10.87
C LEU A 18 -4.37 -2.75 11.45
N ARG A 19 -4.56 -2.46 12.74
CA ARG A 19 -3.86 -1.38 13.44
C ARG A 19 -2.36 -1.64 13.54
N TYR A 20 -1.97 -2.88 13.87
CA TYR A 20 -0.57 -3.30 13.89
C TYR A 20 0.08 -3.06 12.52
N VAL A 21 -0.53 -3.57 11.45
CA VAL A 21 -0.01 -3.41 10.08
C VAL A 21 0.02 -1.94 9.63
N ALA A 22 -0.97 -1.14 10.01
CA ALA A 22 -0.98 0.29 9.71
C ALA A 22 0.17 1.06 10.37
N ASP A 23 0.64 0.64 11.55
CA ASP A 23 1.82 1.22 12.20
C ASP A 23 3.11 0.94 11.43
N PHE A 24 3.21 -0.21 10.73
CA PHE A 24 4.35 -0.47 9.84
C PHE A 24 4.36 0.45 8.63
N LEU A 25 3.18 0.70 8.03
CA LEU A 25 3.04 1.64 6.92
C LEU A 25 3.46 3.06 7.34
N SER A 26 3.00 3.53 8.51
CA SER A 26 3.34 4.87 9.01
C SER A 26 4.82 5.04 9.34
N ARG A 27 5.52 3.94 9.68
CA ARG A 27 6.98 3.90 9.87
C ARG A 27 7.77 3.74 8.57
N GLY A 28 7.11 3.71 7.41
CA GLY A 28 7.76 3.58 6.10
C GLY A 28 8.11 2.15 5.69
N SER A 29 7.49 1.14 6.29
CA SER A 29 7.68 -0.26 5.89
C SER A 29 6.81 -0.60 4.68
N VAL A 30 7.29 -1.55 3.88
CA VAL A 30 6.51 -2.17 2.79
C VAL A 30 5.83 -3.43 3.30
N ILE A 31 4.54 -3.58 2.99
CA ILE A 31 3.74 -4.75 3.35
C ILE A 31 3.17 -5.42 2.10
N ALA A 32 2.85 -6.71 2.20
CA ALA A 32 2.06 -7.41 1.18
C ALA A 32 0.61 -7.56 1.67
N ILE A 33 -0.37 -7.16 0.85
CA ILE A 33 -1.79 -7.28 1.16
C ILE A 33 -2.52 -8.11 0.11
N PRO A 34 -3.56 -8.89 0.49
CA PRO A 34 -4.41 -9.58 -0.47
C PRO A 34 -5.26 -8.56 -1.26
N THR A 35 -5.54 -8.89 -2.52
CA THR A 35 -6.60 -8.26 -3.32
C THR A 35 -7.46 -9.35 -3.97
N ASP A 36 -8.47 -8.96 -4.74
CA ASP A 36 -9.29 -9.87 -5.54
C ASP A 36 -8.54 -10.52 -6.73
N THR A 37 -7.37 -9.97 -7.11
CA THR A 37 -6.57 -10.45 -8.25
C THR A 37 -5.25 -11.09 -7.79
N PHE A 38 -4.31 -10.27 -7.33
CA PHE A 38 -2.98 -10.68 -6.89
C PHE A 38 -2.59 -9.95 -5.61
N TYR A 39 -1.60 -10.47 -4.90
CA TYR A 39 -1.03 -9.74 -3.76
C TYR A 39 -0.39 -8.43 -4.23
N GLY A 40 -0.76 -7.34 -3.55
CA GLY A 40 -0.16 -6.02 -3.75
C GLY A 40 0.92 -5.77 -2.72
N LEU A 41 2.03 -5.15 -3.14
CA LEU A 41 2.94 -4.47 -2.21
C LEU A 41 2.44 -3.05 -1.98
N ALA A 42 2.29 -2.67 -0.72
CA ALA A 42 1.79 -1.37 -0.28
C ALA A 42 2.78 -0.69 0.67
N ALA A 43 2.79 0.63 0.62
CA ALA A 43 3.56 1.54 1.46
C ALA A 43 2.76 2.84 1.61
N ASP A 44 3.16 3.70 2.54
CA ASP A 44 2.65 5.06 2.61
C ASP A 44 3.04 5.83 1.32
N PRO A 45 2.08 6.31 0.51
CA PRO A 45 2.37 7.00 -0.74
C PRO A 45 3.05 8.36 -0.56
N PHE A 46 3.05 8.93 0.65
CA PHE A 46 3.73 10.19 0.97
C PHE A 46 5.15 9.99 1.51
N ASN A 47 5.54 8.74 1.79
CA ASN A 47 6.89 8.40 2.20
C ASN A 47 7.70 7.93 0.99
N LEU A 48 8.44 8.85 0.36
CA LEU A 48 9.21 8.57 -0.85
C LEU A 48 10.21 7.42 -0.68
N ALA A 49 10.85 7.29 0.49
CA ALA A 49 11.78 6.19 0.74
C ALA A 49 11.08 4.82 0.73
N ALA A 50 9.84 4.75 1.22
CA ALA A 50 9.03 3.53 1.19
C ALA A 50 8.50 3.22 -0.22
N VAL A 51 8.22 4.25 -1.02
CA VAL A 51 7.87 4.10 -2.44
C VAL A 51 9.04 3.55 -3.26
N ASP A 52 10.25 4.07 -3.03
CA ASP A 52 11.48 3.59 -3.69
C ASP A 52 11.74 2.12 -3.33
N GLU A 53 11.47 1.73 -2.08
CA GLU A 53 11.55 0.35 -1.63
C GLU A 53 10.58 -0.58 -2.40
N ILE A 54 9.36 -0.12 -2.73
CA ILE A 54 8.44 -0.90 -3.59
C ILE A 54 9.06 -1.14 -4.97
N TYR A 55 9.65 -0.11 -5.60
CA TYR A 55 10.30 -0.27 -6.90
C TYR A 55 11.48 -1.23 -6.83
N ARG A 56 12.32 -1.09 -5.81
CA ARG A 56 13.47 -1.96 -5.54
C ARG A 56 13.05 -3.42 -5.36
N VAL A 57 12.03 -3.69 -4.54
CA VAL A 57 11.54 -5.06 -4.28
C VAL A 57 10.88 -5.66 -5.51
N LYS A 58 10.13 -4.87 -6.30
CA LYS A 58 9.50 -5.36 -7.54
C LYS A 58 10.48 -5.57 -8.70
N GLY A 59 11.70 -5.04 -8.61
CA GLY A 59 12.68 -5.07 -9.69
C GLY A 59 12.19 -4.37 -10.96
N ARG A 60 11.32 -3.36 -10.83
CA ARG A 60 10.74 -2.62 -11.96
C ARG A 60 11.58 -1.38 -12.27
N PRO A 61 11.74 -0.99 -13.55
CA PRO A 61 12.23 0.34 -13.87
C PRO A 61 11.27 1.38 -13.27
N GLU A 62 11.82 2.38 -12.57
CA GLU A 62 11.09 3.44 -11.84
C GLU A 62 10.10 4.24 -12.70
N ALA A 63 10.11 4.05 -14.03
CA ALA A 63 9.31 4.78 -15.00
C ALA A 63 7.82 4.39 -15.06
N ARG A 64 7.35 3.35 -14.34
CA ARG A 64 5.92 2.96 -14.35
C ARG A 64 5.23 3.41 -13.08
N ALA A 65 4.24 4.30 -13.22
CA ALA A 65 3.41 4.75 -12.11
C ALA A 65 2.84 3.57 -11.30
N LEU A 66 2.89 3.72 -9.97
CA LEU A 66 2.23 2.81 -9.03
C LEU A 66 0.78 3.28 -8.80
N PRO A 67 -0.18 2.35 -8.66
CA PRO A 67 -1.54 2.70 -8.28
C PRO A 67 -1.57 3.24 -6.84
N ILE A 68 -2.42 4.24 -6.60
CA ILE A 68 -2.75 4.73 -5.26
C ILE A 68 -4.07 4.10 -4.83
N LEU A 69 -4.06 3.41 -3.68
CA LEU A 69 -5.26 2.85 -3.09
C LEU A 69 -5.95 3.91 -2.23
N VAL A 70 -7.23 4.15 -2.51
CA VAL A 70 -8.07 5.12 -1.80
C VAL A 70 -9.35 4.45 -1.32
N ASN A 71 -9.91 4.95 -0.22
CA ASN A 71 -11.13 4.42 0.37
C ASN A 71 -12.41 5.10 -0.15
N SER A 72 -12.26 6.19 -0.92
CA SER A 72 -13.37 7.02 -1.38
C SER A 72 -12.98 7.81 -2.61
N ILE A 73 -14.00 8.23 -3.37
CA ILE A 73 -13.84 9.12 -4.52
C ILE A 73 -13.31 10.48 -4.07
N ASP A 74 -13.78 10.99 -2.93
CA ASP A 74 -13.31 12.27 -2.38
C ASP A 74 -11.80 12.24 -2.10
N GLN A 75 -11.30 11.15 -1.53
CA GLN A 75 -9.86 10.96 -1.35
C GLN A 75 -9.13 10.89 -2.70
N ALA A 76 -9.70 10.20 -3.70
CA ALA A 76 -9.11 10.16 -5.05
C ALA A 76 -8.99 11.56 -5.66
N LEU A 77 -10.04 12.38 -5.54
CA LEU A 77 -10.08 13.75 -6.05
C LEU A 77 -9.10 14.66 -5.30
N ALA A 78 -8.96 14.50 -3.98
CA ALA A 78 -8.00 15.27 -3.19
C ALA A 78 -6.53 14.96 -3.57
N LEU A 79 -6.26 13.76 -4.08
CA LEU A 79 -4.92 13.32 -4.49
C LEU A 79 -4.63 13.50 -5.98
N SER A 80 -5.65 13.70 -6.80
CA SER A 80 -5.48 13.94 -8.23
C SER A 80 -5.23 15.41 -8.51
N ARG A 81 -4.31 15.71 -9.43
CA ARG A 81 -4.24 17.05 -10.03
C ARG A 81 -5.25 17.07 -11.16
N GLY A 82 -6.34 17.82 -10.98
CA GLY A 82 -7.43 18.08 -11.94
C GLY A 82 -7.38 17.22 -13.20
N THR A 83 -8.03 16.05 -13.17
CA THR A 83 -8.25 15.26 -14.38
C THR A 83 -9.14 16.04 -15.34
N PRO A 84 -8.78 16.20 -16.63
CA PRO A 84 -9.74 16.65 -17.63
C PRO A 84 -10.94 15.70 -17.59
N GLY A 85 -12.14 16.26 -17.45
CA GLY A 85 -13.40 15.52 -17.58
C GLY A 85 -13.62 15.03 -19.01
#